data_AF-A0AAW0N7K1-F1
#
_entry.id   AF-A0AAW0N7K1-F1
#
_cell.length_a   1.000
_cell.length_b   1.000
_cell.length_c   1.000
_cell.angle_alpha   90.00
_cell.angle_beta   90.00
_cell.angle_gamma   90.00
#
_symmetry.space_group_name_H-M   'P 1'
#
loop_
_entity.id
_entity.type
_entity.pdbx_description
1 polymer ?
#
loop_
_entity_poly.entity_id
_entity_poly.type
_entity_poly.pdbx_seq_one_letter_code
_entity_poly.pdbx_strand_id
1 'polypeptide(L)'
;MRSEVRGPARARGGLERLTAEEMDQRRIQDVAYQYLCHLEEAKRSVDGGVSGEELPPPTELEECLRNGVLLAKLGHRFSPDTVPLKKIYDVEQAMGLQFRHTDNINHWRAAMSALGLPSIFYPETTDVYDKKNMPRVVYCLHALSFYLHRLGLAPQIHDLYGKVNFSEEELNNVKLELDKYGIQMPAFNKIGGILANELSVDQAAVHAAVIAINEAVDRGQVELTAKALKNPNAMMEYIHEDLVSVYQELLQQSRRHKALNAKNRDRAEEKDIYEEYLTQKEIQHNINVVNVHWAVEQVDQALDSFDELTLLSALSVPCLSLRGLRPELALWYMEQLSTDRQHKAMEQGCVDPLDPEELQEGISTANREAQKKNNSEVALLKLNQSLQGSDPRLTLSALMNPALDLPSVLPSAARLYHCELQQIQKQSPQGALLQEELFVAVEMLSSVAVINEALEAGLMQKFSSSLVSASVALSDVEPDLLHRYFEALTSLKNQSNGSMLNWNQLQNEINSVNSEVQERHQQLLCVSLVNNAVMEGDIHTLLSALKQSSLDLSSVVPSNASRYLLLMQRVQQQRAQVSRDPGAALWLTDIQEQVLGANQDTQKVLKSSEDCASSKVEC
;
A
#
# COMPACT_ATOMS: atom_id res chain seq x y z
N MET A 1 -30.08 -61.19 72.77
CA MET A 1 -28.94 -60.31 72.41
C MET A 1 -29.16 -59.75 71.02
N ARG A 2 -29.76 -58.57 70.90
CA ARG A 2 -29.65 -57.68 69.74
C ARG A 2 -29.64 -56.27 70.30
N SER A 3 -28.51 -55.60 70.13
CA SER A 3 -28.19 -54.25 70.56
C SER A 3 -28.81 -53.24 69.60
N GLU A 4 -29.83 -52.51 70.03
CA GLU A 4 -30.33 -51.31 69.36
C GLU A 4 -29.53 -50.09 69.84
N VAL A 5 -28.93 -49.39 68.88
CA VAL A 5 -28.18 -48.16 69.07
C VAL A 5 -29.16 -46.97 69.11
N ARG A 6 -29.11 -46.21 70.20
CA ARG A 6 -29.75 -44.90 70.38
C ARG A 6 -29.22 -43.88 69.36
N GLY A 7 -30.11 -43.26 68.59
CA GLY A 7 -29.88 -41.96 67.94
C GLY A 7 -30.56 -40.83 68.73
N PRO A 8 -29.94 -39.65 68.92
CA PRO A 8 -30.53 -38.55 69.67
C PRO A 8 -31.42 -37.64 68.83
N ALA A 9 -32.24 -36.87 69.53
CA ALA A 9 -33.33 -36.02 69.07
C ALA A 9 -33.00 -35.06 67.91
N ARG A 10 -33.85 -35.08 66.88
CA ARG A 10 -33.98 -33.97 65.93
C ARG A 10 -34.71 -32.81 66.63
N ALA A 11 -33.98 -31.75 66.93
CA ALA A 11 -34.54 -30.46 67.30
C ALA A 11 -35.46 -29.97 66.16
N ARG A 12 -36.75 -29.81 66.46
CA ARG A 12 -37.67 -29.01 65.64
C ARG A 12 -37.26 -27.55 65.80
N GLY A 13 -36.50 -27.02 64.84
CA GLY A 13 -36.40 -25.57 64.65
C GLY A 13 -37.79 -25.06 64.28
N GLY A 14 -38.36 -24.21 65.13
CA GLY A 14 -39.63 -23.56 64.86
C GLY A 14 -39.51 -22.66 63.64
N LEU A 15 -40.31 -22.91 62.61
CA LEU A 15 -40.72 -21.85 61.70
C LEU A 15 -41.65 -20.93 62.50
N GLU A 16 -41.12 -19.81 62.98
CA GLU A 16 -41.93 -18.66 63.35
C GLU A 16 -42.86 -18.36 62.17
N ARG A 17 -44.18 -18.35 62.44
CA ARG A 17 -45.17 -17.93 61.44
C ARG A 17 -44.99 -16.43 61.24
N LEU A 18 -44.34 -16.08 60.14
CA LEU A 18 -44.24 -14.71 59.65
C LEU A 18 -45.64 -14.11 59.56
N THR A 19 -45.78 -12.87 60.02
CA THR A 19 -47.02 -12.11 59.86
C THR A 19 -47.30 -11.85 58.38
N ALA A 20 -48.56 -11.55 58.03
CA ALA A 20 -48.93 -11.25 56.64
C ALA A 20 -48.13 -10.06 56.09
N GLU A 21 -47.79 -9.08 56.95
CA GLU A 21 -46.96 -7.93 56.62
C GLU A 21 -45.48 -8.32 56.39
N GLU A 22 -44.91 -9.20 57.22
CA GLU A 22 -43.53 -9.69 57.02
C GLU A 22 -43.39 -10.59 55.79
N MET A 23 -44.41 -11.39 55.48
CA MET A 23 -44.42 -12.18 54.24
C MET A 23 -44.51 -11.29 53.00
N ASP A 24 -45.29 -10.21 53.05
CA ASP A 24 -45.37 -9.26 51.94
C ASP A 24 -44.08 -8.44 51.80
N GLN A 25 -43.46 -8.03 52.90
CA GLN A 25 -42.15 -7.37 52.88
C GLN A 25 -41.04 -8.25 52.28
N ARG A 26 -40.99 -9.54 52.66
CA ARG A 26 -40.04 -10.50 52.07
C ARG A 26 -40.32 -10.73 50.58
N ARG A 27 -41.59 -10.86 50.19
CA ARG A 27 -41.99 -10.99 48.80
C ARG A 27 -41.54 -9.80 47.95
N ILE A 28 -41.75 -8.57 48.43
CA ILE A 28 -41.33 -7.36 47.72
C ILE A 28 -39.80 -7.27 47.64
N GLN A 29 -39.09 -7.67 48.69
CA GLN A 29 -37.63 -7.72 48.70
C GLN A 29 -37.08 -8.74 47.69
N ASP A 30 -37.71 -9.91 47.58
CA ASP A 30 -37.36 -10.93 46.59
C ASP A 30 -37.61 -10.43 45.16
N VAL A 31 -38.72 -9.70 44.92
CA VAL A 31 -39.03 -9.08 43.61
C VAL A 31 -37.98 -8.02 43.25
N ALA A 32 -37.58 -7.15 44.19
CA ALA A 32 -36.54 -6.15 43.94
C ALA A 32 -35.18 -6.80 43.64
N TYR A 33 -34.83 -7.87 44.36
CA TYR A 33 -33.61 -8.64 44.13
C TYR A 33 -33.62 -9.33 42.76
N GLN A 34 -34.73 -9.98 42.38
CA GLN A 34 -34.92 -10.59 41.05
C GLN A 34 -34.75 -9.56 39.94
N TYR A 35 -35.33 -8.37 40.11
CA TYR A 35 -35.22 -7.32 39.10
C TYR A 35 -33.78 -6.81 38.92
N LEU A 36 -33.05 -6.62 40.03
CA LEU A 36 -31.63 -6.23 39.98
C LEU A 36 -30.76 -7.29 39.31
N CYS A 37 -31.03 -8.58 39.55
CA CYS A 37 -30.38 -9.66 38.79
C CYS A 37 -30.65 -9.51 37.29
N HIS A 38 -31.91 -9.32 36.87
CA HIS A 38 -32.26 -9.15 35.45
C HIS A 38 -31.66 -7.90 34.80
N LEU A 39 -31.52 -6.80 35.54
CA LEU A 39 -30.81 -5.59 35.10
C LEU A 39 -29.32 -5.87 34.87
N GLU A 40 -28.66 -6.56 35.79
CA GLU A 40 -27.25 -6.95 35.65
C GLU A 40 -27.04 -7.94 34.50
N GLU A 41 -27.97 -8.87 34.28
CA GLU A 41 -27.96 -9.79 33.14
C GLU A 41 -28.10 -9.04 31.81
N ALA A 42 -29.06 -8.10 31.74
CA ALA A 42 -29.27 -7.26 30.57
C ALA A 42 -28.05 -6.37 30.30
N LYS A 43 -27.45 -5.78 31.35
CA LYS A 43 -26.22 -5.01 31.27
C LYS A 43 -25.12 -5.83 30.60
N ARG A 44 -24.80 -7.02 31.11
CA ARG A 44 -23.74 -7.88 30.55
C ARG A 44 -24.03 -8.31 29.12
N SER A 45 -25.31 -8.54 28.78
CA SER A 45 -25.73 -8.87 27.42
C SER A 45 -25.56 -7.69 26.46
N VAL A 46 -25.86 -6.46 26.90
CA VAL A 46 -25.66 -5.24 26.11
C VAL A 46 -24.18 -4.90 26.00
N ASP A 47 -23.39 -5.11 27.06
CA ASP A 47 -21.94 -4.89 27.09
C ASP A 47 -21.21 -5.78 26.06
N GLY A 48 -21.41 -7.11 26.13
CA GLY A 48 -20.90 -8.03 25.11
C GLY A 48 -21.50 -7.82 23.70
N GLY A 49 -22.66 -7.16 23.65
CA GLY A 49 -23.48 -6.91 22.47
C GLY A 49 -23.28 -5.56 21.79
N VAL A 50 -22.63 -4.55 22.37
CA VAL A 50 -22.64 -3.18 21.78
C VAL A 50 -21.30 -2.47 21.78
N SER A 51 -20.38 -2.73 22.71
CA SER A 51 -19.17 -1.89 22.83
C SER A 51 -18.20 -2.44 23.87
N GLY A 52 -16.89 -2.27 23.67
CA GLY A 52 -15.88 -2.41 24.74
C GLY A 52 -15.86 -1.21 25.70
N GLU A 53 -17.03 -0.61 25.98
CA GLU A 53 -17.22 0.55 26.87
C GLU A 53 -17.84 0.06 28.18
N GLU A 54 -17.25 0.39 29.32
CA GLU A 54 -17.73 -0.04 30.64
C GLU A 54 -19.10 0.59 30.95
N LEU A 55 -20.16 -0.22 30.93
CA LEU A 55 -21.52 0.23 31.26
C LEU A 55 -21.64 0.56 32.77
N PRO A 56 -22.48 1.54 33.14
CA PRO A 56 -22.66 1.95 34.54
C PRO A 56 -23.28 0.85 35.41
N PRO A 57 -23.29 1.01 36.74
CA PRO A 57 -23.90 0.04 37.66
C PRO A 57 -25.37 -0.27 37.29
N PRO A 58 -25.89 -1.47 37.58
CA PRO A 58 -27.26 -1.86 37.23
C PRO A 58 -28.34 -0.92 37.78
N THR A 59 -28.07 -0.19 38.85
CA THR A 59 -28.95 0.86 39.41
C THR A 59 -29.08 2.11 38.55
N GLU A 60 -28.09 2.40 37.71
CA GLU A 60 -28.07 3.57 36.82
C GLU A 60 -28.37 3.20 35.36
N LEU A 61 -28.35 1.91 35.03
CA LEU A 61 -28.57 1.38 33.68
C LEU A 61 -29.89 1.88 33.07
N GLU A 62 -30.96 1.91 33.87
CA GLU A 62 -32.27 2.38 33.42
C GLU A 62 -32.23 3.81 32.89
N GLU A 63 -31.50 4.69 33.57
CA GLU A 63 -31.40 6.11 33.21
C GLU A 63 -30.58 6.28 31.91
N CYS A 64 -29.54 5.48 31.74
CA CYS A 64 -28.72 5.49 30.52
C CYS A 64 -29.44 4.97 29.27
N LEU A 65 -30.45 4.10 29.43
CA LEU A 65 -31.24 3.63 28.29
C LEU A 65 -32.24 4.67 27.78
N ARG A 66 -32.58 5.70 28.56
CA ARG A 66 -33.64 6.67 28.24
C ARG A 66 -33.38 7.51 26.99
N ASN A 67 -32.12 7.80 26.70
CA ASN A 67 -31.72 8.55 25.50
C ASN A 67 -31.68 7.69 24.22
N GLY A 68 -31.92 6.38 24.35
CA GLY A 68 -31.95 5.42 23.26
C GLY A 68 -30.63 5.21 22.52
N VAL A 69 -29.52 5.86 22.90
CA VAL A 69 -28.25 5.79 22.18
C VAL A 69 -27.68 4.37 22.22
N LEU A 70 -27.64 3.76 23.41
CA LEU A 70 -27.20 2.36 23.57
C LEU A 70 -28.10 1.38 22.82
N LEU A 71 -29.41 1.61 22.82
CA LEU A 71 -30.39 0.79 22.10
C LEU A 71 -30.21 0.90 20.58
N ALA A 72 -29.96 2.10 20.06
CA ALA A 72 -29.70 2.33 18.64
C ALA A 72 -28.35 1.74 18.20
N LYS A 73 -27.30 1.85 19.03
CA LYS A 73 -26.01 1.20 18.80
C LYS A 73 -26.17 -0.34 18.77
N LEU A 74 -26.97 -0.91 19.68
CA LEU A 74 -27.34 -2.33 19.64
C LEU A 74 -28.05 -2.69 18.34
N GLY A 75 -29.03 -1.88 17.92
CA GLY A 75 -29.74 -2.03 16.65
C GLY A 75 -28.82 -2.01 15.43
N HIS A 76 -27.83 -1.11 15.41
CA HIS A 76 -26.84 -1.02 14.33
C HIS A 76 -26.04 -2.33 14.18
N ARG A 77 -25.67 -3.00 15.27
CA ARG A 77 -24.83 -4.20 15.21
C ARG A 77 -25.52 -5.37 14.49
N PHE A 78 -26.81 -5.57 14.73
CA PHE A 78 -27.55 -6.67 14.12
C PHE A 78 -28.38 -6.25 12.89
N SER A 79 -28.57 -4.95 12.64
CA SER A 79 -29.25 -4.43 11.46
C SER A 79 -28.64 -3.08 11.01
N PRO A 80 -27.41 -3.10 10.45
CA PRO A 80 -26.68 -1.88 10.11
C PRO A 80 -27.34 -1.06 9.00
N ASP A 81 -28.07 -1.72 8.08
CA ASP A 81 -28.80 -1.08 6.99
C ASP A 81 -30.01 -0.28 7.49
N THR A 82 -30.70 -0.80 8.52
CA THR A 82 -31.88 -0.18 9.13
C THR A 82 -31.47 0.98 10.05
N VAL A 83 -30.37 0.81 10.79
CA VAL A 83 -29.85 1.82 11.73
C VAL A 83 -28.39 2.14 11.41
N PRO A 84 -28.09 2.97 10.39
CA PRO A 84 -26.74 3.46 10.15
C PRO A 84 -26.27 4.33 11.31
N LEU A 85 -25.01 4.18 11.76
CA LEU A 85 -24.43 4.98 12.86
C LEU A 85 -24.59 6.49 12.66
N LYS A 86 -24.51 6.95 11.41
CA LYS A 86 -24.67 8.37 11.04
C LYS A 86 -26.05 8.95 11.35
N LYS A 87 -27.08 8.10 11.54
CA LYS A 87 -28.45 8.51 11.87
C LYS A 87 -28.71 8.53 13.38
N ILE A 88 -27.82 7.97 14.19
CA ILE A 88 -27.97 7.97 15.65
C ILE A 88 -27.69 9.37 16.17
N TYR A 89 -28.64 9.92 16.93
CA TYR A 89 -28.53 11.23 17.54
C TYR A 89 -27.72 11.17 18.83
N ASP A 90 -26.81 12.14 19.03
CA ASP A 90 -25.99 12.29 20.24
C ASP A 90 -25.21 11.03 20.62
N VAL A 91 -24.41 10.52 19.68
CA VAL A 91 -23.65 9.26 19.83
C VAL A 91 -22.67 9.30 21.01
N GLU A 92 -22.11 10.48 21.31
CA GLU A 92 -21.15 10.71 22.39
C GLU A 92 -21.83 11.03 23.73
N GLN A 93 -23.17 11.11 23.77
CA GLN A 93 -23.96 11.41 24.98
C GLN A 93 -23.51 12.70 25.68
N ALA A 94 -23.16 13.73 24.90
CA ALA A 94 -22.63 14.99 25.41
C ALA A 94 -23.74 15.96 25.86
N MET A 95 -24.99 15.64 25.55
CA MET A 95 -26.16 16.46 25.84
C MET A 95 -27.08 15.77 26.85
N GLY A 96 -27.77 16.57 27.68
CA GLY A 96 -28.85 16.06 28.51
C GLY A 96 -30.05 15.57 27.67
N LEU A 97 -31.00 14.86 28.29
CA LEU A 97 -32.13 14.25 27.60
C LEU A 97 -32.98 15.28 26.80
N GLN A 98 -32.92 15.20 25.48
CA GLN A 98 -33.73 15.94 24.52
C GLN A 98 -34.77 15.07 23.81
N PHE A 99 -35.89 15.68 23.40
CA PHE A 99 -36.98 15.00 22.70
C PHE A 99 -36.51 14.23 21.45
N ARG A 100 -35.48 14.73 20.76
CA ARG A 100 -34.91 14.09 19.57
C ARG A 100 -34.31 12.71 19.84
N HIS A 101 -33.96 12.37 21.08
CA HIS A 101 -33.54 11.00 21.44
C HIS A 101 -34.64 9.94 21.22
N THR A 102 -35.90 10.35 21.10
CA THR A 102 -36.98 9.42 20.73
C THR A 102 -36.73 8.77 19.36
N ASP A 103 -36.02 9.43 18.46
CA ASP A 103 -35.60 8.86 17.17
C ASP A 103 -34.68 7.65 17.36
N ASN A 104 -33.74 7.70 18.32
CA ASN A 104 -32.85 6.57 18.63
C ASN A 104 -33.64 5.33 19.07
N ILE A 105 -34.67 5.53 19.90
CA ILE A 105 -35.56 4.46 20.36
C ILE A 105 -36.35 3.88 19.18
N ASN A 106 -36.87 4.74 18.30
CA ASN A 106 -37.60 4.31 17.11
C ASN A 106 -36.70 3.55 16.12
N HIS A 107 -35.44 3.95 15.98
CA HIS A 107 -34.44 3.22 15.19
C HIS A 107 -34.20 1.81 15.73
N TRP A 108 -34.02 1.65 17.04
CA TRP A 108 -33.89 0.33 17.67
C TRP A 108 -35.13 -0.55 17.43
N ARG A 109 -36.34 0.02 17.54
CA ARG A 109 -37.59 -0.70 17.22
C ARG A 109 -37.65 -1.14 15.77
N ALA A 110 -37.26 -0.27 14.83
CA ALA A 110 -37.19 -0.61 13.42
C ALA A 110 -36.19 -1.75 13.16
N ALA A 111 -35.03 -1.74 13.84
CA ALA A 111 -34.06 -2.82 13.78
C ALA A 111 -34.65 -4.14 14.28
N MET A 112 -35.34 -4.17 15.42
CA MET A 112 -35.99 -5.38 15.95
C MET A 112 -37.07 -5.92 15.00
N SER A 113 -37.80 -5.02 14.33
CA SER A 113 -38.79 -5.40 13.30
C SER A 113 -38.14 -5.97 12.06
N ALA A 114 -37.01 -5.41 11.60
CA ALA A 114 -36.25 -5.94 10.48
C ALA A 114 -35.62 -7.31 10.80
N LEU A 115 -35.22 -7.52 12.06
CA LEU A 115 -34.69 -8.80 12.54
C LEU A 115 -35.78 -9.88 12.68
N GLY A 116 -37.06 -9.51 12.75
CA GLY A 116 -38.19 -10.45 12.87
C GLY A 116 -38.56 -10.82 14.31
N LEU A 117 -38.13 -10.07 15.32
CA LEU A 117 -38.55 -10.31 16.71
C LEU A 117 -40.07 -10.04 16.85
N PRO A 118 -40.89 -10.90 17.48
CA PRO A 118 -42.33 -10.66 17.61
C PRO A 118 -42.68 -9.35 18.35
N SER A 119 -43.65 -8.59 17.84
CA SER A 119 -44.02 -7.27 18.35
C SER A 119 -44.58 -7.27 19.78
N ILE A 120 -44.99 -8.44 20.30
CA ILE A 120 -45.40 -8.64 21.70
C ILE A 120 -44.31 -8.22 22.70
N PHE A 121 -43.04 -8.35 22.31
CA PHE A 121 -41.91 -7.98 23.18
C PHE A 121 -41.60 -6.48 23.18
N TYR A 122 -42.12 -5.71 22.22
CA TYR A 122 -41.67 -4.34 22.00
C TYR A 122 -42.20 -3.40 23.10
N PRO A 123 -41.32 -2.60 23.75
CA PRO A 123 -41.76 -1.52 24.63
C PRO A 123 -42.28 -0.34 23.81
N GLU A 124 -43.06 0.54 24.39
CA GLU A 124 -43.44 1.83 23.81
C GLU A 124 -42.33 2.87 23.93
N THR A 125 -42.30 3.88 23.07
CA THR A 125 -41.26 4.93 23.14
C THR A 125 -41.33 5.70 24.46
N THR A 126 -42.53 5.87 25.02
CA THR A 126 -42.75 6.46 26.34
C THR A 126 -42.32 5.54 27.50
N ASP A 127 -42.28 4.22 27.31
CA ASP A 127 -41.80 3.29 28.34
C ASP A 127 -40.31 3.53 28.64
N VAL A 128 -39.55 3.86 27.59
CA VAL A 128 -38.11 4.17 27.64
C VAL A 128 -37.86 5.65 27.97
N TYR A 129 -38.35 6.59 27.14
CA TYR A 129 -38.00 8.02 27.24
C TYR A 129 -38.51 8.67 28.53
N ASP A 130 -39.75 8.41 28.92
CA ASP A 130 -40.37 8.96 30.13
C ASP A 130 -40.11 8.09 31.38
N LYS A 131 -39.34 6.99 31.26
CA LYS A 131 -39.14 5.98 32.30
C LYS A 131 -40.47 5.46 32.88
N LYS A 132 -41.52 5.31 32.05
CA LYS A 132 -42.85 4.84 32.50
C LYS A 132 -42.91 3.35 32.78
N ASN A 133 -42.14 2.54 32.05
CA ASN A 133 -42.14 1.08 32.21
C ASN A 133 -40.80 0.47 31.78
N MET A 134 -39.74 0.82 32.51
CA MET A 134 -38.41 0.27 32.25
C MET A 134 -38.33 -1.27 32.40
N PRO A 135 -39.08 -1.93 33.31
CA PRO A 135 -39.10 -3.40 33.36
C PRO A 135 -39.51 -4.06 32.03
N ARG A 136 -40.39 -3.43 31.24
CA ARG A 136 -40.75 -3.92 29.90
C ARG A 136 -39.59 -3.78 28.90
N VAL A 137 -38.77 -2.74 29.04
CA VAL A 137 -37.57 -2.53 28.22
C VAL A 137 -36.54 -3.62 28.53
N VAL A 138 -36.30 -3.89 29.81
CA VAL A 138 -35.41 -4.97 30.26
C VAL A 138 -35.93 -6.33 29.77
N TYR A 139 -37.24 -6.58 29.87
CA TYR A 139 -37.88 -7.78 29.32
C TYR A 139 -37.66 -7.94 27.81
N CYS A 140 -37.77 -6.85 27.04
CA CYS A 140 -37.49 -6.84 25.61
C CYS A 140 -36.01 -7.14 25.32
N LEU A 141 -35.07 -6.59 26.10
CA LEU A 141 -33.63 -6.87 25.95
C LEU A 141 -33.32 -8.35 26.19
N HIS A 142 -33.95 -8.96 27.19
CA HIS A 142 -33.85 -10.39 27.46
C HIS A 142 -34.38 -11.22 26.27
N ALA A 143 -35.58 -10.91 25.77
CA ALA A 143 -36.15 -11.58 24.61
C ALA A 143 -35.29 -11.44 23.35
N LEU A 144 -34.76 -10.24 23.10
CA LEU A 144 -33.83 -9.96 22.01
C LEU A 144 -32.53 -10.75 22.16
N SER A 145 -31.96 -10.83 23.37
CA SER A 145 -30.74 -11.59 23.65
C SER A 145 -30.93 -13.09 23.36
N PHE A 146 -32.04 -13.68 23.84
CA PHE A 146 -32.39 -15.07 23.50
C PHE A 146 -32.56 -15.28 22.00
N TYR A 147 -33.19 -14.34 21.30
CA TYR A 147 -33.43 -14.42 19.87
C TYR A 147 -32.12 -14.32 19.07
N LEU A 148 -31.25 -13.36 19.40
CA LEU A 148 -29.93 -13.20 18.79
C LEU A 148 -29.03 -14.42 19.03
N HIS A 149 -29.10 -15.02 20.22
CA HIS A 149 -28.38 -16.26 20.51
C HIS A 149 -28.82 -17.42 19.60
N ARG A 150 -30.12 -17.57 19.40
CA ARG A 150 -30.69 -18.59 18.50
C ARG A 150 -30.28 -18.40 17.04
N LEU A 151 -30.14 -17.15 16.60
CA LEU A 151 -29.62 -16.79 15.27
C LEU A 151 -28.09 -16.94 15.16
N GLY A 152 -27.39 -17.21 16.27
CA GLY A 152 -25.92 -17.30 16.32
C GLY A 152 -25.20 -15.95 16.24
N LEU A 153 -25.91 -14.85 16.50
CA LEU A 153 -25.40 -13.48 16.42
C LEU A 153 -24.87 -12.96 17.77
N ALA A 154 -25.23 -13.59 18.89
CA ALA A 154 -24.82 -13.20 20.24
C ALA A 154 -24.61 -14.41 21.17
N PRO A 155 -23.78 -14.29 22.23
CA PRO A 155 -23.67 -15.30 23.28
C PRO A 155 -24.96 -15.39 24.11
N GLN A 156 -25.14 -16.51 24.82
CA GLN A 156 -26.31 -16.72 25.68
C GLN A 156 -26.27 -15.80 26.91
N ILE A 157 -27.40 -15.20 27.26
CA ILE A 157 -27.56 -14.48 28.54
C ILE A 157 -27.46 -15.47 29.71
N HIS A 158 -26.70 -15.12 30.74
CA HIS A 158 -26.49 -15.98 31.90
C HIS A 158 -27.55 -15.69 32.97
N ASP A 159 -28.02 -16.72 33.67
CA ASP A 159 -28.84 -16.55 34.87
C ASP A 159 -27.94 -16.26 36.08
N LEU A 160 -28.09 -15.07 36.64
CA LEU A 160 -27.32 -14.52 37.76
C LEU A 160 -28.11 -14.53 39.07
N TYR A 161 -29.33 -15.06 39.07
CA TYR A 161 -30.14 -15.19 40.28
C TYR A 161 -29.41 -16.01 41.35
N GLY A 162 -29.23 -15.44 42.54
CA GLY A 162 -28.52 -16.08 43.66
C GLY A 162 -27.00 -16.15 43.51
N LYS A 163 -26.42 -15.58 42.44
CA LYS A 163 -24.96 -15.55 42.19
C LYS A 163 -24.34 -14.18 42.39
N VAL A 164 -25.17 -13.13 42.44
CA VAL A 164 -24.76 -11.73 42.64
C VAL A 164 -25.42 -11.19 43.90
N ASN A 165 -24.66 -10.42 44.68
CA ASN A 165 -25.16 -9.76 45.89
C ASN A 165 -25.27 -8.26 45.64
N PHE A 166 -26.36 -7.67 46.07
CA PHE A 166 -26.61 -6.23 46.03
C PHE A 166 -26.64 -5.69 47.45
N SER A 167 -26.30 -4.41 47.62
CA SER A 167 -26.40 -3.72 48.90
C SER A 167 -27.87 -3.50 49.31
N GLU A 168 -28.10 -3.32 50.61
CA GLU A 168 -29.45 -3.01 51.13
C GLU A 168 -29.98 -1.68 50.58
N GLU A 169 -29.11 -0.72 50.28
CA GLU A 169 -29.47 0.57 49.69
C GLU A 169 -29.99 0.40 48.26
N GLU A 170 -29.32 -0.40 47.43
CA GLU A 170 -29.74 -0.69 46.05
C GLU A 170 -31.08 -1.43 46.02
N LEU A 171 -31.26 -2.41 46.92
CA LEU A 171 -32.52 -3.16 47.06
C LEU A 171 -33.68 -2.27 47.50
N ASN A 172 -33.44 -1.37 48.46
CA ASN A 172 -34.46 -0.45 48.94
C ASN A 172 -34.83 0.60 47.88
N ASN A 173 -33.86 1.08 47.09
CA ASN A 173 -34.11 2.03 46.01
C ASN A 173 -35.01 1.41 44.92
N VAL A 174 -34.67 0.21 44.44
CA VAL A 174 -35.48 -0.50 43.44
C VAL A 174 -36.87 -0.83 43.96
N LYS A 175 -36.97 -1.24 45.23
CA LYS A 175 -38.26 -1.47 45.89
C LYS A 175 -39.16 -0.23 45.85
N LEU A 176 -38.63 0.93 46.22
CA LEU A 176 -39.37 2.19 46.18
C LEU A 176 -39.77 2.58 44.75
N GLU A 177 -38.91 2.35 43.76
CA GLU A 177 -39.23 2.63 42.36
C GLU A 177 -40.32 1.69 41.80
N LEU A 178 -40.26 0.39 42.11
CA LEU A 178 -41.28 -0.58 41.70
C LEU A 178 -42.64 -0.29 42.34
N ASP A 179 -42.66 0.08 43.63
CA ASP A 179 -43.89 0.44 44.36
C ASP A 179 -44.51 1.74 43.83
N LYS A 180 -43.69 2.73 43.45
CA LYS A 180 -44.15 4.06 42.97
C LYS A 180 -44.98 3.99 41.68
N TYR A 181 -44.66 3.05 40.79
CA TYR A 181 -45.33 2.94 39.48
C TYR A 181 -46.33 1.78 39.41
N GLY A 182 -46.44 0.96 40.46
CA GLY A 182 -47.38 -0.17 40.51
C GLY A 182 -47.19 -1.17 39.36
N ILE A 183 -45.96 -1.29 38.85
CA ILE A 183 -45.65 -2.07 37.65
C ILE A 183 -45.65 -3.55 38.02
N GLN A 184 -46.45 -4.35 37.31
CA GLN A 184 -46.35 -5.80 37.42
C GLN A 184 -45.12 -6.30 36.69
N MET A 185 -44.29 -7.08 37.39
CA MET A 185 -43.08 -7.66 36.83
C MET A 185 -43.42 -8.62 35.67
N PRO A 186 -42.81 -8.46 34.49
CA PRO A 186 -42.96 -9.39 33.38
C PRO A 186 -42.49 -10.80 33.73
N ALA A 187 -43.07 -11.83 33.10
CA ALA A 187 -42.67 -13.22 33.32
C ALA A 187 -41.39 -13.59 32.54
N PHE A 188 -40.21 -13.21 33.07
CA PHE A 188 -38.90 -13.47 32.44
C PHE A 188 -38.64 -14.96 32.17
N ASN A 189 -39.08 -15.84 33.08
CA ASN A 189 -38.96 -17.29 32.94
C ASN A 189 -39.77 -17.91 31.79
N LYS A 190 -40.74 -17.18 31.22
CA LYS A 190 -41.60 -17.65 30.12
C LYS A 190 -41.14 -17.16 28.73
N ILE A 191 -40.13 -16.29 28.67
CA ILE A 191 -39.63 -15.70 27.40
C ILE A 191 -39.26 -16.80 26.39
N GLY A 192 -38.48 -17.79 26.82
CA GLY A 192 -38.05 -18.90 25.96
C GLY A 192 -39.21 -19.73 25.40
N GLY A 193 -40.25 -19.98 26.21
CA GLY A 193 -41.44 -20.72 25.77
C GLY A 193 -42.34 -19.92 24.81
N ILE A 194 -42.47 -18.62 25.02
CA ILE A 194 -43.25 -17.73 24.12
C ILE A 194 -42.53 -17.57 22.78
N LEU A 195 -41.21 -17.34 22.80
CA LEU A 195 -40.40 -17.32 21.57
C LEU A 195 -40.46 -18.67 20.85
N ALA A 196 -40.35 -19.79 21.57
CA ALA A 196 -40.46 -21.11 20.96
C ALA A 196 -41.83 -21.34 20.31
N ASN A 197 -42.94 -20.93 20.94
CA ASN A 197 -44.29 -21.14 20.42
C ASN A 197 -44.69 -20.22 19.25
N GLU A 198 -44.24 -18.96 19.24
CA GLU A 198 -44.47 -18.02 18.12
C GLU A 198 -43.55 -18.33 16.91
N LEU A 199 -42.37 -18.92 17.15
CA LEU A 199 -41.41 -19.33 16.10
C LEU A 199 -41.52 -20.81 15.69
N SER A 200 -42.25 -21.66 16.43
CA SER A 200 -42.30 -23.12 16.21
C SER A 200 -42.99 -23.51 14.91
N VAL A 201 -43.88 -22.67 14.39
CA VAL A 201 -44.58 -22.91 13.12
C VAL A 201 -43.59 -22.90 11.95
N ASP A 202 -42.55 -22.05 11.98
CA ASP A 202 -41.49 -22.01 10.96
C ASP A 202 -40.37 -23.02 11.20
N GLN A 203 -40.00 -23.29 12.45
CA GLN A 203 -38.89 -24.22 12.72
C GLN A 203 -39.20 -25.67 12.39
N ALA A 204 -40.44 -26.11 12.60
CA ALA A 204 -40.86 -27.45 12.19
C ALA A 204 -40.82 -27.61 10.66
N ALA A 205 -41.19 -26.56 9.92
CA ALA A 205 -41.15 -26.55 8.47
C ALA A 205 -39.71 -26.58 7.92
N VAL A 206 -38.80 -25.80 8.52
CA VAL A 206 -37.36 -25.83 8.20
C VAL A 206 -36.77 -27.21 8.49
N HIS A 207 -37.06 -27.77 9.68
CA HIS A 207 -36.59 -29.09 10.07
C HIS A 207 -37.07 -30.19 9.11
N ALA A 208 -38.36 -30.17 8.74
CA ALA A 208 -38.93 -31.10 7.76
C ALA A 208 -38.29 -30.94 6.37
N ALA A 209 -38.00 -29.72 5.94
CA ALA A 209 -37.35 -29.46 4.66
C ALA A 209 -35.90 -29.98 4.63
N VAL A 210 -35.14 -29.80 5.72
CA VAL A 210 -33.77 -30.33 5.87
C VAL A 210 -33.76 -31.86 5.91
N ILE A 211 -34.73 -32.49 6.59
CA ILE A 211 -34.90 -33.95 6.57
C ILE A 211 -35.19 -34.43 5.14
N ALA A 212 -36.10 -33.75 4.42
CA ALA A 212 -36.43 -34.10 3.04
C ALA A 212 -35.21 -34.02 2.09
N ILE A 213 -34.33 -33.02 2.27
CA ILE A 213 -33.07 -32.93 1.52
C ILE A 213 -32.17 -34.12 1.84
N ASN A 214 -31.96 -34.43 3.12
CA ASN A 214 -31.16 -35.57 3.52
C ASN A 214 -31.72 -36.87 2.91
N GLU A 215 -33.02 -37.14 3.06
CA GLU A 215 -33.64 -38.33 2.48
C GLU A 215 -33.47 -38.41 0.95
N ALA A 216 -33.64 -37.29 0.25
CA ALA A 216 -33.43 -37.24 -1.20
C ALA A 216 -31.97 -37.58 -1.57
N VAL A 217 -31.00 -37.02 -0.82
CA VAL A 217 -29.57 -37.30 -0.97
C VAL A 217 -29.25 -38.78 -0.73
N ASP A 218 -29.89 -39.40 0.26
CA ASP A 218 -29.71 -40.83 0.57
C ASP A 218 -30.24 -41.75 -0.53
N ARG A 219 -31.38 -41.38 -1.11
CA ARG A 219 -31.99 -42.11 -2.24
C ARG A 219 -31.16 -42.01 -3.52
N GLY A 220 -30.22 -41.07 -3.59
CA GLY A 220 -29.31 -40.91 -4.73
C GLY A 220 -29.97 -40.38 -6.01
N GLN A 221 -31.17 -39.81 -5.91
CA GLN A 221 -31.95 -39.35 -7.07
C GLN A 221 -31.79 -37.84 -7.26
N VAL A 222 -31.04 -37.44 -8.29
CA VAL A 222 -30.71 -36.03 -8.59
C VAL A 222 -31.97 -35.16 -8.71
N GLU A 223 -33.03 -35.65 -9.36
CA GLU A 223 -34.29 -34.90 -9.53
C GLU A 223 -35.03 -34.67 -8.20
N LEU A 224 -35.00 -35.62 -7.27
CA LEU A 224 -35.60 -35.46 -5.95
C LEU A 224 -34.79 -34.48 -5.11
N THR A 225 -33.48 -34.55 -5.18
CA THR A 225 -32.58 -33.63 -4.49
C THR A 225 -32.74 -32.22 -5.02
N ALA A 226 -32.87 -32.03 -6.34
CA ALA A 226 -33.19 -30.73 -6.95
C ALA A 226 -34.47 -30.13 -6.36
N LYS A 227 -35.54 -30.93 -6.27
CA LYS A 227 -36.83 -30.49 -5.72
C LYS A 227 -36.74 -30.18 -4.22
N ALA A 228 -35.99 -30.99 -3.46
CA ALA A 228 -35.81 -30.80 -2.03
C ALA A 228 -34.98 -29.56 -1.72
N LEU A 229 -33.90 -29.31 -2.48
CA LEU A 229 -33.06 -28.11 -2.34
C LEU A 229 -33.84 -26.82 -2.67
N LYS A 230 -34.71 -26.86 -3.69
CA LYS A 230 -35.58 -25.73 -4.06
C LYS A 230 -36.75 -25.48 -3.11
N ASN A 231 -36.90 -26.28 -2.05
CA ASN A 231 -37.97 -26.08 -1.08
C ASN A 231 -37.77 -24.73 -0.36
N PRO A 232 -38.72 -23.78 -0.42
CA PRO A 232 -38.56 -22.47 0.20
C PRO A 232 -38.36 -22.56 1.72
N ASN A 233 -38.92 -23.59 2.36
CA ASN A 233 -38.76 -23.82 3.80
C ASN A 233 -37.34 -24.30 4.16
N ALA A 234 -36.56 -24.80 3.20
CA ALA A 234 -35.16 -25.17 3.46
C ALA A 234 -34.23 -23.94 3.54
N MET A 235 -34.69 -22.78 3.06
CA MET A 235 -33.95 -21.51 3.05
C MET A 235 -32.52 -21.65 2.48
N MET A 236 -32.37 -22.44 1.42
CA MET A 236 -31.10 -22.65 0.75
C MET A 236 -30.85 -21.51 -0.25
N GLU A 237 -29.63 -20.99 -0.27
CA GLU A 237 -29.23 -19.86 -1.11
C GLU A 237 -28.31 -20.31 -2.26
N TYR A 238 -28.33 -19.57 -3.37
CA TYR A 238 -27.43 -19.73 -4.53
C TYR A 238 -27.43 -21.12 -5.16
N ILE A 239 -28.60 -21.76 -5.29
CA ILE A 239 -28.73 -23.06 -5.96
C ILE A 239 -28.72 -22.88 -7.48
N HIS A 240 -27.78 -23.54 -8.16
CA HIS A 240 -27.74 -23.62 -9.62
C HIS A 240 -28.29 -24.96 -10.11
N GLU A 241 -29.17 -24.93 -11.11
CA GLU A 241 -29.79 -26.16 -11.64
C GLU A 241 -28.78 -27.09 -12.30
N ASP A 242 -27.78 -26.52 -12.98
CA ASP A 242 -26.76 -27.27 -13.72
C ASP A 242 -25.78 -28.01 -12.79
N LEU A 243 -25.69 -27.60 -11.52
CA LEU A 243 -24.75 -28.16 -10.52
C LEU A 243 -25.40 -29.18 -9.58
N VAL A 244 -26.69 -29.49 -9.76
CA VAL A 244 -27.41 -30.35 -8.80
C VAL A 244 -26.84 -31.78 -8.73
N SER A 245 -26.31 -32.30 -9.84
CA SER A 245 -25.60 -33.59 -9.85
C SER A 245 -24.36 -33.55 -8.94
N VAL A 246 -23.58 -32.49 -9.01
CA VAL A 246 -22.37 -32.30 -8.20
C VAL A 246 -22.71 -32.06 -6.73
N TYR A 247 -23.74 -31.25 -6.44
CA TYR A 247 -24.24 -31.09 -5.07
C TYR A 247 -24.67 -32.43 -4.46
N GLN A 248 -25.40 -33.25 -5.24
CA GLN A 248 -25.87 -34.57 -4.80
C GLN A 248 -24.69 -35.47 -4.40
N GLU A 249 -23.63 -35.51 -5.19
CA GLU A 249 -22.44 -36.33 -4.89
C GLU A 249 -21.73 -35.86 -3.62
N LEU A 250 -21.45 -34.56 -3.50
CA LEU A 250 -20.75 -34.01 -2.33
C LEU A 250 -21.58 -34.14 -1.05
N LEU A 251 -22.88 -33.84 -1.11
CA LEU A 251 -23.79 -34.01 0.04
C LEU A 251 -23.86 -35.49 0.47
N GLN A 252 -23.87 -36.42 -0.48
CA GLN A 252 -23.88 -37.84 -0.17
C GLN A 252 -22.57 -38.29 0.49
N GLN A 253 -21.41 -37.78 0.04
CA GLN A 253 -20.12 -38.04 0.67
C GLN A 253 -20.06 -37.48 2.09
N SER A 254 -20.45 -36.21 2.28
CA SER A 254 -20.51 -35.55 3.59
C SER A 254 -21.44 -36.29 4.56
N ARG A 255 -22.60 -36.76 4.08
CA ARG A 255 -23.52 -37.55 4.89
C ARG A 255 -22.93 -38.92 5.28
N ARG A 256 -22.30 -39.64 4.34
CA ARG A 256 -21.64 -40.92 4.65
C ARG A 256 -20.54 -40.76 5.70
N HIS A 257 -19.73 -39.71 5.59
CA HIS A 257 -18.68 -39.40 6.56
C HIS A 257 -19.26 -39.10 7.95
N LYS A 258 -20.32 -38.30 8.01
CA LYS A 258 -21.01 -37.97 9.26
C LYS A 258 -21.63 -39.21 9.92
N ALA A 259 -22.31 -40.06 9.15
CA ALA A 259 -22.87 -41.32 9.63
C ALA A 259 -21.79 -42.32 10.12
N LEU A 260 -20.59 -42.32 9.51
CA LEU A 260 -19.46 -43.12 9.99
C LEU A 260 -18.95 -42.61 11.35
N ASN A 261 -18.81 -41.29 11.49
CA ASN A 261 -18.35 -40.66 12.72
C ASN A 261 -19.34 -40.86 13.88
N ALA A 262 -20.64 -40.87 13.60
CA ALA A 262 -21.67 -41.20 14.58
C ALA A 262 -21.56 -42.66 15.10
N LYS A 263 -21.15 -43.62 14.24
CA LYS A 263 -20.98 -45.03 14.63
C LYS A 263 -19.76 -45.29 15.53
N ASN A 264 -18.78 -44.39 15.52
CA ASN A 264 -17.55 -44.52 16.30
C ASN A 264 -17.66 -43.95 17.73
N ARG A 265 -18.81 -43.38 18.11
CA ARG A 265 -19.07 -42.87 19.48
C ARG A 265 -19.84 -43.92 20.29
N ASP A 266 -19.27 -44.38 21.40
CA ASP A 266 -19.95 -45.31 22.33
C ASP A 266 -21.17 -44.63 23.00
N ARG A 267 -22.31 -45.34 22.97
CA ARG A 267 -23.66 -44.81 23.24
C ARG A 267 -23.88 -44.37 24.69
N ALA A 268 -24.48 -43.19 24.84
CA ALA A 268 -25.41 -42.91 25.93
C ALA A 268 -26.53 -41.95 25.45
N GLU A 269 -27.77 -42.47 25.50
CA GLU A 269 -29.06 -41.76 25.45
C GLU A 269 -29.43 -40.99 24.16
N GLU A 270 -30.74 -40.70 24.01
CA GLU A 270 -31.50 -40.29 22.80
C GLU A 270 -30.69 -39.73 21.61
N LYS A 271 -30.66 -40.48 20.49
CA LYS A 271 -29.99 -40.08 19.25
C LYS A 271 -30.68 -38.86 18.62
N ASP A 272 -29.99 -37.73 18.57
CA ASP A 272 -30.36 -36.61 17.69
C ASP A 272 -30.23 -37.06 16.23
N ILE A 273 -31.27 -36.85 15.42
CA ILE A 273 -31.28 -37.24 14.00
C ILE A 273 -30.11 -36.59 13.23
N TYR A 274 -29.64 -35.42 13.66
CA TYR A 274 -28.53 -34.71 13.06
C TYR A 274 -27.15 -35.22 13.47
N GLU A 275 -27.06 -36.26 14.29
CA GLU A 275 -25.81 -37.03 14.44
C GLU A 275 -25.46 -37.76 13.15
N GLU A 276 -26.47 -38.26 12.44
CA GLU A 276 -26.32 -38.98 11.16
C GLU A 276 -26.70 -38.11 9.95
N TYR A 277 -27.62 -37.14 10.14
CA TYR A 277 -28.12 -36.25 9.08
C TYR A 277 -27.30 -34.96 9.02
N LEU A 278 -27.18 -34.38 7.83
CA LEU A 278 -26.64 -33.05 7.64
C LEU A 278 -27.62 -32.01 8.17
N THR A 279 -27.11 -31.04 8.90
CA THR A 279 -27.82 -29.83 9.32
C THR A 279 -27.95 -28.87 8.14
N GLN A 280 -28.88 -27.91 8.22
CA GLN A 280 -29.05 -26.86 7.20
C GLN A 280 -27.73 -26.15 6.88
N LYS A 281 -26.94 -25.79 7.91
CA LYS A 281 -25.65 -25.11 7.74
C LYS A 281 -24.62 -25.97 7.00
N GLU A 282 -24.55 -27.26 7.30
CA GLU A 282 -23.66 -28.18 6.60
C GLU A 282 -24.08 -28.37 5.15
N ILE A 283 -25.39 -28.46 4.86
CA ILE A 283 -25.88 -28.55 3.48
C ILE A 283 -25.52 -27.27 2.71
N GLN A 284 -25.77 -26.09 3.29
CA GLN A 284 -25.43 -24.82 2.63
C GLN A 284 -23.93 -24.67 2.43
N HIS A 285 -23.11 -25.09 3.40
CA HIS A 285 -21.67 -25.10 3.27
C HIS A 285 -21.20 -25.97 2.10
N ASN A 286 -21.72 -27.20 1.96
CA ASN A 286 -21.37 -28.07 0.82
C ASN A 286 -21.80 -27.45 -0.53
N ILE A 287 -22.99 -26.81 -0.60
CA ILE A 287 -23.42 -26.09 -1.81
C ILE A 287 -22.47 -24.94 -2.13
N ASN A 288 -22.08 -24.16 -1.13
CA ASN A 288 -21.14 -23.06 -1.30
C ASN A 288 -19.78 -23.56 -1.80
N VAL A 289 -19.28 -24.68 -1.28
CA VAL A 289 -18.02 -25.29 -1.75
C VAL A 289 -18.10 -25.65 -3.23
N VAL A 290 -19.17 -26.30 -3.68
CA VAL A 290 -19.35 -26.63 -5.11
C VAL A 290 -19.50 -25.37 -5.96
N ASN A 291 -20.24 -24.37 -5.48
CA ASN A 291 -20.41 -23.10 -6.19
C ASN A 291 -19.09 -22.35 -6.37
N VAL A 292 -18.25 -22.33 -5.34
CA VAL A 292 -16.92 -21.71 -5.40
C VAL A 292 -16.03 -22.47 -6.37
N HIS A 293 -16.00 -23.81 -6.28
CA HIS A 293 -15.21 -24.64 -7.20
C HIS A 293 -15.61 -24.40 -8.66
N TRP A 294 -16.90 -24.44 -8.95
CA TRP A 294 -17.42 -24.17 -10.28
C TRP A 294 -17.03 -22.76 -10.76
N ALA A 295 -17.19 -21.74 -9.92
CA ALA A 295 -16.84 -20.37 -10.31
C ALA A 295 -15.33 -20.21 -10.58
N VAL A 296 -14.48 -20.88 -9.82
CA VAL A 296 -13.03 -20.94 -10.07
C VAL A 296 -12.73 -21.65 -11.39
N GLU A 297 -13.39 -22.76 -11.70
CA GLU A 297 -13.25 -23.44 -12.99
C GLU A 297 -13.67 -22.55 -14.16
N GLN A 298 -14.76 -21.77 -14.00
CA GLN A 298 -15.17 -20.80 -15.03
C GLN A 298 -14.13 -19.70 -15.24
N VAL A 299 -13.49 -19.23 -14.17
CA VAL A 299 -12.37 -18.27 -14.26
C VAL A 299 -11.20 -18.91 -14.99
N ASP A 300 -10.81 -20.14 -14.64
CA ASP A 300 -9.68 -20.84 -15.26
C ASP A 300 -9.91 -21.10 -16.75
N GLN A 301 -11.13 -21.52 -17.13
CA GLN A 301 -11.51 -21.68 -18.53
C GLN A 301 -11.48 -20.35 -19.30
N ALA A 302 -11.87 -19.24 -18.66
CA ALA A 302 -11.78 -17.91 -19.27
C ALA A 302 -10.33 -17.46 -19.47
N LEU A 303 -9.44 -17.79 -18.53
CA LEU A 303 -7.99 -17.54 -18.66
C LEU A 303 -7.38 -18.37 -19.80
N ASP A 304 -7.76 -19.64 -19.94
CA ASP A 304 -7.30 -20.51 -21.03
C ASP A 304 -7.76 -20.06 -22.41
N SER A 305 -8.99 -19.58 -22.52
CA SER A 305 -9.54 -19.04 -23.76
C SER A 305 -9.14 -17.59 -24.03
N PHE A 306 -8.49 -16.93 -23.06
CA PHE A 306 -8.11 -15.51 -23.09
C PHE A 306 -9.29 -14.59 -23.46
N ASP A 307 -10.47 -14.85 -22.88
CA ASP A 307 -11.69 -14.09 -23.13
C ASP A 307 -12.01 -13.16 -21.95
N GLU A 308 -11.82 -11.85 -22.16
CA GLU A 308 -12.01 -10.80 -21.17
C GLU A 308 -13.45 -10.72 -20.63
N LEU A 309 -14.45 -10.94 -21.49
CA LEU A 309 -15.85 -10.79 -21.12
C LEU A 309 -16.31 -11.96 -20.26
N THR A 310 -15.91 -13.18 -20.63
CA THR A 310 -16.21 -14.36 -19.83
C THR A 310 -15.46 -14.32 -18.51
N LEU A 311 -14.20 -13.86 -18.48
CA LEU A 311 -13.44 -13.68 -17.25
C LEU A 311 -14.14 -12.73 -16.28
N LEU A 312 -14.56 -11.55 -16.75
CA LEU A 312 -15.29 -10.60 -15.89
C LEU A 312 -16.60 -11.20 -15.37
N SER A 313 -17.33 -11.93 -16.21
CA SER A 313 -18.56 -12.58 -15.80
C SER A 313 -18.32 -13.62 -14.69
N ALA A 314 -17.26 -14.43 -14.82
CA ALA A 314 -16.88 -15.45 -13.85
C ALA A 314 -16.38 -14.83 -12.53
N LEU A 315 -15.55 -13.79 -12.59
CA LEU A 315 -15.07 -13.05 -11.40
C LEU A 315 -16.20 -12.29 -10.68
N SER A 316 -17.27 -11.94 -11.38
CA SER A 316 -18.42 -11.24 -10.78
C SER A 316 -19.38 -12.15 -10.00
N VAL A 317 -19.18 -13.48 -10.06
CA VAL A 317 -20.07 -14.43 -9.39
C VAL A 317 -20.00 -14.24 -7.86
N PRO A 318 -21.14 -14.01 -7.18
CA PRO A 318 -21.15 -13.66 -5.75
C PRO A 318 -20.50 -14.69 -4.81
N CYS A 319 -20.49 -15.97 -5.17
CA CYS A 319 -19.91 -17.02 -4.33
C CYS A 319 -18.39 -16.84 -4.10
N LEU A 320 -17.67 -16.21 -5.03
CA LEU A 320 -16.24 -15.92 -4.90
C LEU A 320 -15.96 -14.81 -3.88
N SER A 321 -16.97 -14.00 -3.52
CA SER A 321 -16.85 -12.90 -2.55
C SER A 321 -15.73 -11.88 -2.85
N LEU A 322 -15.40 -11.71 -4.13
CA LEU A 322 -14.33 -10.83 -4.60
C LEU A 322 -14.71 -9.35 -4.46
N ARG A 323 -13.71 -8.52 -4.17
CA ARG A 323 -13.87 -7.08 -3.89
C ARG A 323 -13.01 -6.25 -4.84
N GLY A 324 -13.54 -5.09 -5.20
CA GLY A 324 -12.82 -4.10 -6.01
C GLY A 324 -12.73 -4.44 -7.49
N LEU A 325 -13.58 -5.33 -7.99
CA LEU A 325 -13.65 -5.64 -9.43
C LEU A 325 -14.12 -4.41 -10.21
N ARG A 326 -13.32 -3.98 -11.19
CA ARG A 326 -13.61 -2.86 -12.09
C ARG A 326 -13.66 -3.37 -13.53
N PRO A 327 -14.83 -3.31 -14.22
CA PRO A 327 -14.97 -3.84 -15.58
C PRO A 327 -13.99 -3.23 -16.59
N GLU A 328 -13.60 -1.98 -16.37
CA GLU A 328 -12.64 -1.23 -17.20
C GLU A 328 -11.24 -1.86 -17.21
N LEU A 329 -10.93 -2.72 -16.23
CA LEU A 329 -9.61 -3.32 -16.04
C LEU A 329 -9.55 -4.81 -16.42
N ALA A 330 -10.48 -5.28 -17.27
CA ALA A 330 -10.55 -6.67 -17.70
C ALA A 330 -9.20 -7.22 -18.18
N LEU A 331 -8.52 -6.48 -19.07
CA LEU A 331 -7.19 -6.82 -19.58
C LEU A 331 -6.13 -6.94 -18.47
N TRP A 332 -6.15 -6.04 -17.49
CA TRP A 332 -5.22 -6.08 -16.36
C TRP A 332 -5.44 -7.32 -15.51
N TYR A 333 -6.68 -7.70 -15.26
CA TYR A 333 -7.00 -8.95 -14.55
C TYR A 333 -6.58 -10.16 -15.37
N MET A 334 -6.82 -10.15 -16.68
CA MET A 334 -6.43 -11.24 -17.58
C MET A 334 -4.91 -11.47 -17.55
N GLU A 335 -4.10 -10.42 -17.73
CA GLU A 335 -2.63 -10.52 -17.72
C GLU A 335 -2.10 -10.92 -16.34
N GLN A 336 -2.60 -10.29 -15.27
CA GLN A 336 -2.13 -10.56 -13.92
C GLN A 336 -2.46 -11.99 -13.48
N LEU A 337 -3.72 -12.42 -13.62
CA LEU A 337 -4.15 -13.76 -13.21
C LEU A 337 -3.51 -14.86 -14.08
N SER A 338 -3.28 -14.60 -15.37
CA SER A 338 -2.52 -15.51 -16.22
C SER A 338 -1.08 -15.68 -15.73
N THR A 339 -0.46 -14.59 -15.27
CA THR A 339 0.90 -14.59 -14.71
C THR A 339 0.92 -15.34 -13.37
N ASP A 340 -0.02 -15.06 -12.48
CA ASP A 340 -0.14 -15.71 -11.18
C ASP A 340 -0.34 -17.22 -11.33
N ARG A 341 -1.19 -17.64 -12.29
CA ARG A 341 -1.40 -19.05 -12.63
C ARG A 341 -0.13 -19.72 -13.17
N GLN A 342 0.61 -19.05 -14.05
CA GLN A 342 1.90 -19.57 -14.55
C GLN A 342 2.92 -19.71 -13.41
N HIS A 343 2.97 -18.74 -12.49
CA HIS A 343 3.86 -18.77 -11.34
C HIS A 343 3.52 -19.93 -10.40
N LYS A 344 2.24 -20.11 -10.06
CA LYS A 344 1.74 -21.25 -9.28
C LYS A 344 2.13 -22.58 -9.92
N ALA A 345 1.96 -22.69 -11.24
CA ALA A 345 2.33 -23.90 -11.97
C ALA A 345 3.84 -24.21 -11.93
N MET A 346 4.70 -23.18 -11.93
CA MET A 346 6.15 -23.36 -11.79
C MET A 346 6.55 -23.79 -10.39
N GLU A 347 5.89 -23.27 -9.34
CA GLU A 347 6.20 -23.59 -7.95
C GLU A 347 5.68 -24.97 -7.52
N GLN A 348 4.47 -25.33 -7.94
CA GLN A 348 3.77 -26.55 -7.51
C GLN A 348 3.98 -27.74 -8.46
N GLY A 349 4.39 -27.48 -9.71
CA GLY A 349 4.61 -28.51 -10.73
C GLY A 349 3.32 -29.09 -11.33
N CYS A 350 2.16 -28.50 -11.02
CA CYS A 350 0.84 -28.81 -11.58
C CYS A 350 0.12 -27.52 -12.00
N VAL A 351 -0.68 -27.58 -13.06
CA VAL A 351 -1.53 -26.46 -13.50
C VAL A 351 -2.86 -26.56 -12.77
N ASP A 352 -2.87 -26.17 -11.50
CA ASP A 352 -4.08 -26.08 -10.71
C ASP A 352 -4.70 -24.67 -10.84
N PRO A 353 -6.03 -24.54 -10.85
CA PRO A 353 -6.71 -23.25 -10.83
C PRO A 353 -6.29 -22.39 -9.64
N LEU A 354 -6.47 -21.07 -9.77
CA LEU A 354 -6.23 -20.13 -8.68
C LEU A 354 -7.35 -20.21 -7.64
N ASP A 355 -6.96 -20.22 -6.37
CA ASP A 355 -7.89 -20.26 -5.24
C ASP A 355 -8.56 -18.88 -5.08
N PRO A 356 -9.72 -18.76 -4.42
CA PRO A 356 -10.40 -17.46 -4.26
C PRO A 356 -9.55 -16.36 -3.59
N GLU A 357 -8.66 -16.76 -2.69
CA GLU A 357 -7.72 -15.85 -2.01
C GLU A 357 -6.66 -15.31 -2.99
N GLU A 358 -6.10 -16.19 -3.82
CA GLU A 358 -5.14 -15.85 -4.87
C GLU A 358 -5.80 -14.98 -5.96
N LEU A 359 -7.05 -15.29 -6.34
CA LEU A 359 -7.84 -14.45 -7.25
C LEU A 359 -8.04 -13.03 -6.69
N GLN A 360 -8.35 -12.91 -5.40
CA GLN A 360 -8.49 -11.61 -4.74
C GLN A 360 -7.16 -10.84 -4.71
N GLU A 361 -6.04 -11.52 -4.47
CA GLU A 361 -4.71 -10.92 -4.51
C GLU A 361 -4.37 -10.42 -5.92
N GLY A 362 -4.58 -11.25 -6.94
CA GLY A 362 -4.37 -10.90 -8.35
C GLY A 362 -5.21 -9.69 -8.77
N ILE A 363 -6.50 -9.65 -8.42
CA ILE A 363 -7.36 -8.48 -8.65
C ILE A 363 -6.83 -7.24 -7.96
N SER A 364 -6.39 -7.37 -6.70
CA SER A 364 -5.87 -6.25 -5.92
C SER A 364 -4.55 -5.71 -6.50
N THR A 365 -3.68 -6.60 -6.98
CA THR A 365 -2.43 -6.26 -7.65
C THR A 365 -2.69 -5.59 -9.00
N ALA A 366 -3.50 -6.18 -9.86
CA ALA A 366 -3.90 -5.58 -11.14
C ALA A 366 -4.52 -4.18 -10.94
N ASN A 367 -5.37 -4.03 -9.91
CA ASN A 367 -5.97 -2.75 -9.57
C ASN A 367 -4.93 -1.70 -9.17
N ARG A 368 -3.94 -2.09 -8.37
CA ARG A 368 -2.85 -1.22 -7.90
C ARG A 368 -1.94 -0.83 -9.06
N GLU A 369 -1.57 -1.77 -9.92
CA GLU A 369 -0.69 -1.52 -11.07
C GLU A 369 -1.38 -0.62 -12.11
N ALA A 370 -2.66 -0.87 -12.43
CA ALA A 370 -3.44 0.01 -13.29
C ALA A 370 -3.52 1.43 -12.73
N GLN A 371 -3.72 1.56 -11.42
CA GLN A 371 -3.73 2.86 -10.75
C GLN A 371 -2.34 3.53 -10.77
N LYS A 372 -1.25 2.77 -10.56
CA LYS A 372 0.13 3.26 -10.62
C LYS A 372 0.42 3.81 -12.02
N LYS A 373 0.07 3.08 -13.07
CA LYS A 373 0.24 3.51 -14.46
C LYS A 373 -0.52 4.79 -14.76
N ASN A 374 -1.82 4.85 -14.43
CA ASN A 374 -2.64 6.03 -14.66
C ASN A 374 -2.10 7.25 -13.87
N ASN A 375 -1.69 7.07 -12.62
CA ASN A 375 -1.08 8.14 -11.83
C ASN A 375 0.22 8.65 -12.45
N SER A 376 1.06 7.75 -12.98
CA SER A 376 2.29 8.10 -13.71
C SER A 376 1.99 8.91 -14.97
N GLU A 377 1.05 8.46 -15.80
CA GLU A 377 0.64 9.15 -17.03
C GLU A 377 0.12 10.58 -16.74
N VAL A 378 -0.74 10.72 -15.72
CA VAL A 378 -1.25 12.03 -15.28
C VAL A 378 -0.12 12.92 -14.76
N ALA A 379 0.85 12.37 -14.03
CA ALA A 379 1.99 13.12 -13.53
C ALA A 379 2.92 13.57 -14.67
N LEU A 380 3.16 12.70 -15.66
CA LEU A 380 3.99 12.99 -16.82
C LEU A 380 3.36 14.05 -17.71
N LEU A 381 2.04 14.02 -17.88
CA LEU A 381 1.29 15.06 -18.59
C LEU A 381 1.45 16.42 -17.90
N LYS A 382 1.29 16.48 -16.57
CA LYS A 382 1.48 17.71 -15.79
C LYS A 382 2.91 18.23 -15.88
N LEU A 383 3.90 17.34 -15.84
CA LEU A 383 5.30 17.71 -15.99
C LEU A 383 5.57 18.30 -17.37
N ASN A 384 5.13 17.64 -18.44
CA ASN A 384 5.28 18.13 -19.81
C ASN A 384 4.60 19.49 -20.01
N GLN A 385 3.43 19.71 -19.41
CA GLN A 385 2.76 21.02 -19.41
C GLN A 385 3.57 22.08 -18.65
N SER A 386 4.16 21.73 -17.50
CA SER A 386 5.00 22.66 -16.72
C SER A 386 6.23 23.14 -17.50
N LEU A 387 6.82 22.27 -18.32
CA LEU A 387 7.99 22.57 -19.16
C LEU A 387 7.68 23.55 -20.29
N GLN A 388 6.41 23.66 -20.74
CA GLN A 388 6.00 24.68 -21.70
C GLN A 388 5.90 26.08 -21.06
N GLY A 389 5.76 26.14 -19.73
CA GLY A 389 5.81 27.38 -18.97
C GLY A 389 7.25 27.91 -18.80
N SER A 390 7.37 28.94 -17.98
CA SER A 390 8.65 29.59 -17.66
C SER A 390 9.01 29.58 -16.17
N ASP A 391 8.25 28.87 -15.34
CA ASP A 391 8.49 28.78 -13.89
C ASP A 391 9.16 27.44 -13.51
N PRO A 392 10.46 27.44 -13.16
CA PRO A 392 11.18 26.24 -12.77
C PRO A 392 10.63 25.56 -11.51
N ARG A 393 9.93 26.29 -10.64
CA ARG A 393 9.39 25.74 -9.38
C ARG A 393 8.25 24.77 -9.65
N LEU A 394 7.45 25.04 -10.68
CA LEU A 394 6.37 24.14 -11.09
C LEU A 394 6.95 22.84 -11.65
N THR A 395 7.99 22.93 -12.48
CA THR A 395 8.71 21.75 -12.98
C THR A 395 9.33 20.95 -11.84
N LEU A 396 9.97 21.60 -10.87
CA LEU A 396 10.50 20.90 -9.70
C LEU A 396 9.38 20.19 -8.92
N SER A 397 8.25 20.85 -8.68
CA SER A 397 7.12 20.23 -7.97
C SER A 397 6.56 19.02 -8.72
N ALA A 398 6.58 19.04 -10.06
CA ALA A 398 6.15 17.92 -10.89
C ALA A 398 7.18 16.77 -10.86
N LEU A 399 8.48 17.09 -10.90
CA LEU A 399 9.57 16.10 -10.80
C LEU A 399 9.60 15.38 -9.45
N MET A 400 9.25 16.08 -8.37
CA MET A 400 9.18 15.49 -7.03
C MET A 400 7.91 14.64 -6.80
N ASN A 401 7.06 14.46 -7.82
CA ASN A 401 5.88 13.63 -7.70
C ASN A 401 6.28 12.14 -7.65
N PRO A 402 5.97 11.40 -6.57
CA PRO A 402 6.36 10.00 -6.42
C PRO A 402 5.75 9.08 -7.49
N ALA A 403 4.67 9.50 -8.16
CA ALA A 403 4.04 8.72 -9.22
C ALA A 403 4.94 8.49 -10.45
N LEU A 404 5.94 9.35 -10.67
CA LEU A 404 6.86 9.24 -11.81
C LEU A 404 8.00 8.24 -11.61
N ASP A 405 8.20 7.77 -10.37
CA ASP A 405 9.24 6.79 -10.01
C ASP A 405 10.66 7.24 -10.45
N LEU A 406 10.97 8.53 -10.27
CA LEU A 406 12.22 9.14 -10.71
C LEU A 406 13.36 8.99 -9.69
N PRO A 407 14.64 9.06 -10.14
CA PRO A 407 15.79 9.18 -9.26
C PRO A 407 15.71 10.42 -8.36
N SER A 408 16.59 10.48 -7.35
CA SER A 408 16.64 11.62 -6.42
C SER A 408 16.76 12.96 -7.15
N VAL A 409 15.75 13.83 -6.94
CA VAL A 409 15.66 15.16 -7.53
C VAL A 409 16.16 16.19 -6.51
N LEU A 410 17.11 17.04 -6.92
CA LEU A 410 17.74 18.04 -6.05
C LEU A 410 17.00 19.38 -6.11
N PRO A 411 16.39 19.87 -5.01
CA PRO A 411 15.61 21.12 -5.04
C PRO A 411 16.41 22.36 -5.45
N SER A 412 17.71 22.39 -5.17
CA SER A 412 18.65 23.44 -5.56
C SER A 412 18.77 23.60 -7.08
N ALA A 413 18.54 22.53 -7.84
CA ALA A 413 18.73 22.46 -9.29
C ALA A 413 17.46 22.73 -10.11
N ALA A 414 16.42 23.31 -9.52
CA ALA A 414 15.14 23.57 -10.18
C ALA A 414 15.28 24.22 -11.58
N ARG A 415 16.13 25.25 -11.69
CA ARG A 415 16.37 25.97 -12.95
C ARG A 415 17.15 25.14 -13.97
N LEU A 416 18.11 24.33 -13.52
CA LEU A 416 18.86 23.42 -14.38
C LEU A 416 17.91 22.38 -14.99
N TYR A 417 17.10 21.71 -14.16
CA TYR A 417 16.10 20.75 -14.65
C TYR A 417 15.14 21.40 -15.65
N HIS A 418 14.57 22.55 -15.33
CA HIS A 418 13.61 23.22 -16.21
C HIS A 418 14.21 23.58 -17.58
N CYS A 419 15.38 24.21 -17.61
CA CYS A 419 16.01 24.62 -18.87
C CYS A 419 16.40 23.41 -19.73
N GLU A 420 17.08 22.43 -19.14
CA GLU A 420 17.64 21.30 -19.89
C GLU A 420 16.54 20.32 -20.33
N LEU A 421 15.57 20.00 -19.46
CA LEU A 421 14.42 19.17 -19.85
C LEU A 421 13.55 19.85 -20.91
N GLN A 422 13.40 21.17 -20.88
CA GLN A 422 12.70 21.90 -21.94
C GLN A 422 13.45 21.83 -23.28
N GLN A 423 14.78 21.84 -23.26
CA GLN A 423 15.58 21.65 -24.48
C GLN A 423 15.39 20.24 -25.05
N ILE A 424 15.41 19.21 -24.20
CA ILE A 424 15.17 17.83 -24.62
C ILE A 424 13.75 17.69 -25.18
N GLN A 425 12.73 18.24 -24.50
CA GLN A 425 11.34 18.23 -24.98
C GLN A 425 11.18 18.86 -26.38
N LYS A 426 11.91 19.94 -26.66
CA LYS A 426 11.90 20.61 -27.98
C LYS A 426 12.57 19.79 -29.08
N GLN A 427 13.50 18.90 -28.72
CA GLN A 427 14.19 18.01 -29.65
C GLN A 427 13.44 16.69 -29.86
N SER A 428 12.57 16.31 -28.92
CA SER A 428 11.72 15.12 -29.06
C SER A 428 10.72 15.27 -30.22
N PRO A 429 10.56 14.25 -31.09
CA PRO A 429 9.71 14.33 -32.29
C PRO A 429 8.22 14.54 -31.97
N GLN A 430 7.79 14.16 -30.78
CA GLN A 430 6.40 14.25 -30.32
C GLN A 430 6.13 15.55 -29.54
N GLY A 431 7.14 16.38 -29.30
CA GLY A 431 7.03 17.59 -28.48
C GLY A 431 6.69 17.35 -27.01
N ALA A 432 6.89 16.11 -26.53
CA ALA A 432 6.68 15.68 -25.16
C ALA A 432 7.79 14.69 -24.76
N LEU A 433 8.18 14.73 -23.49
CA LEU A 433 9.11 13.78 -22.90
C LEU A 433 8.39 12.49 -22.52
N LEU A 434 8.97 11.36 -22.88
CA LEU A 434 8.56 10.03 -22.42
C LEU A 434 9.15 9.72 -21.04
N GLN A 435 8.57 8.74 -20.33
CA GLN A 435 9.01 8.39 -18.97
C GLN A 435 10.47 7.91 -18.94
N GLU A 436 10.88 7.08 -19.90
CA GLU A 436 12.25 6.55 -19.97
C GLU A 436 13.28 7.66 -20.25
N GLU A 437 12.96 8.57 -21.18
CA GLU A 437 13.80 9.75 -21.47
C GLU A 437 13.92 10.65 -20.24
N LEU A 438 12.81 10.86 -19.53
CA LEU A 438 12.77 11.67 -18.32
C LEU A 438 13.63 11.05 -17.20
N PHE A 439 13.56 9.73 -17.00
CA PHE A 439 14.35 9.05 -15.98
C PHE A 439 15.85 9.26 -16.20
N VAL A 440 16.34 8.99 -17.41
CA VAL A 440 17.75 9.14 -17.77
C VAL A 440 18.19 10.61 -17.68
N ALA A 441 17.37 11.53 -18.18
CA ALA A 441 17.67 12.95 -18.13
C ALA A 441 17.78 13.45 -16.68
N VAL A 442 16.86 13.05 -15.80
CA VAL A 442 16.90 13.46 -14.39
C VAL A 442 18.11 12.88 -13.68
N GLU A 443 18.47 11.61 -13.91
CA GLU A 443 19.68 11.01 -13.33
C GLU A 443 20.95 11.79 -13.72
N MET A 444 21.09 12.10 -15.01
CA MET A 444 22.23 12.84 -15.53
C MET A 444 22.25 14.28 -14.98
N LEU A 445 21.12 14.97 -15.00
CA LEU A 445 21.02 16.36 -14.54
C LEU A 445 21.21 16.48 -13.02
N SER A 446 20.74 15.51 -12.23
CA SER A 446 21.06 15.41 -10.80
C SER A 446 22.56 15.27 -10.60
N SER A 447 23.23 14.46 -11.41
CA SER A 447 24.69 14.31 -11.33
C SER A 447 25.44 15.61 -11.65
N VAL A 448 24.98 16.34 -12.67
CA VAL A 448 25.50 17.68 -13.02
C VAL A 448 25.26 18.70 -11.90
N ALA A 449 24.10 18.62 -11.22
CA ALA A 449 23.80 19.45 -10.07
C ALA A 449 24.74 19.17 -8.88
N VAL A 450 25.04 17.90 -8.57
CA VAL A 450 26.00 17.55 -7.51
C VAL A 450 27.41 18.10 -7.80
N ILE A 451 27.88 18.02 -9.06
CA ILE A 451 29.16 18.63 -9.47
C ILE A 451 29.14 20.14 -9.21
N ASN A 452 28.05 20.80 -9.59
CA ASN A 452 27.88 22.24 -9.38
C ASN A 452 27.91 22.63 -7.88
N GLU A 453 27.24 21.87 -7.03
CA GLU A 453 27.26 22.07 -5.57
C GLU A 453 28.65 21.84 -4.99
N ALA A 454 29.37 20.83 -5.47
CA ALA A 454 30.74 20.56 -5.04
C ALA A 454 31.71 21.69 -5.42
N LEU A 455 31.55 22.28 -6.61
CA LEU A 455 32.29 23.46 -7.06
C LEU A 455 32.00 24.69 -6.19
N GLU A 456 30.72 24.95 -5.89
CA GLU A 456 30.29 26.06 -5.01
C GLU A 456 30.85 25.92 -3.60
N ALA A 457 30.82 24.71 -3.06
CA ALA A 457 31.26 24.43 -1.70
C ALA A 457 32.80 24.31 -1.56
N GLY A 458 33.55 24.34 -2.66
CA GLY A 458 35.01 24.15 -2.61
C GLY A 458 35.43 22.70 -2.31
N LEU A 459 34.54 21.71 -2.50
CA LEU A 459 34.72 20.34 -2.03
C LEU A 459 35.35 19.43 -3.09
N MET A 460 36.67 19.46 -3.19
CA MET A 460 37.43 18.71 -4.21
C MET A 460 37.14 17.20 -4.23
N GLN A 461 37.00 16.56 -3.06
CA GLN A 461 36.74 15.11 -2.98
C GLN A 461 35.35 14.71 -3.49
N LYS A 462 34.34 15.56 -3.24
CA LYS A 462 32.99 15.34 -3.78
C LYS A 462 32.96 15.60 -5.29
N PHE A 463 33.68 16.61 -5.74
CA PHE A 463 33.83 16.91 -7.16
C PHE A 463 34.49 15.75 -7.91
N SER A 464 35.64 15.24 -7.43
CA SER A 464 36.37 14.15 -8.10
C SER A 464 35.54 12.87 -8.20
N SER A 465 34.91 12.45 -7.11
CA SER A 465 34.06 11.26 -7.10
C SER A 465 32.83 11.40 -8.01
N SER A 466 32.24 12.59 -8.08
CA SER A 466 31.08 12.84 -8.95
C SER A 466 31.48 12.91 -10.42
N LEU A 467 32.62 13.52 -10.76
CA LEU A 467 33.09 13.67 -12.13
C LEU A 467 33.49 12.32 -12.77
N VAL A 468 34.03 11.41 -11.96
CA VAL A 468 34.43 10.05 -12.39
C VAL A 468 33.23 9.09 -12.36
N SER A 469 32.09 9.50 -11.80
CA SER A 469 30.89 8.65 -11.76
C SER A 469 30.29 8.45 -13.15
N ALA A 470 29.82 7.23 -13.43
CA ALA A 470 29.22 6.88 -14.71
C ALA A 470 27.93 7.67 -15.01
N SER A 471 27.25 8.17 -13.98
CA SER A 471 25.93 8.82 -14.08
C SER A 471 25.95 10.20 -14.76
N VAL A 472 27.09 10.89 -14.85
CA VAL A 472 27.20 12.19 -15.55
C VAL A 472 27.44 11.99 -17.05
N ALA A 473 27.92 10.81 -17.46
CA ALA A 473 28.25 10.47 -18.85
C ALA A 473 29.21 11.47 -19.54
N LEU A 474 30.12 12.11 -18.78
CA LEU A 474 31.17 12.96 -19.37
C LEU A 474 32.22 12.11 -20.08
N SER A 475 32.67 12.58 -21.23
CA SER A 475 33.73 11.96 -22.04
C SER A 475 35.10 12.56 -21.71
N ASP A 476 36.16 11.79 -21.96
CA ASP A 476 37.56 12.23 -21.87
C ASP A 476 37.99 12.78 -20.50
N VAL A 477 37.40 12.30 -19.39
CA VAL A 477 37.80 12.72 -18.05
C VAL A 477 39.10 12.00 -17.64
N GLU A 478 40.19 12.75 -17.50
CA GLU A 478 41.48 12.21 -17.04
C GLU A 478 41.66 12.38 -15.52
N PRO A 479 41.92 11.29 -14.76
CA PRO A 479 42.09 11.36 -13.30
C PRO A 479 43.23 12.28 -12.85
N ASP A 480 44.29 12.41 -13.65
CA ASP A 480 45.46 13.23 -13.33
C ASP A 480 45.19 14.74 -13.46
N LEU A 481 44.13 15.12 -14.18
CA LEU A 481 43.78 16.51 -14.45
C LEU A 481 42.65 17.05 -13.56
N LEU A 482 42.15 16.27 -12.60
CA LEU A 482 41.02 16.62 -11.74
C LEU A 482 41.16 17.98 -11.05
N HIS A 483 42.36 18.32 -10.54
CA HIS A 483 42.59 19.62 -9.90
C HIS A 483 42.50 20.78 -10.89
N ARG A 484 43.00 20.59 -12.12
CA ARG A 484 42.95 21.61 -13.18
C ARG A 484 41.52 21.82 -13.67
N TYR A 485 40.74 20.74 -13.83
CA TYR A 485 39.31 20.86 -14.13
C TYR A 485 38.57 21.63 -13.04
N PHE A 486 38.85 21.35 -11.76
CA PHE A 486 38.22 22.03 -10.64
C PHE A 486 38.45 23.55 -10.68
N GLU A 487 39.70 24.00 -10.91
CA GLU A 487 40.04 25.42 -11.00
C GLU A 487 39.40 26.11 -12.22
N ALA A 488 39.45 25.46 -13.39
CA ALA A 488 38.89 25.97 -14.64
C ALA A 488 37.36 26.12 -14.54
N LEU A 489 36.67 25.08 -14.07
CA LEU A 489 35.22 25.08 -13.89
C LEU A 489 34.76 26.08 -12.82
N THR A 490 35.52 26.22 -11.73
CA THR A 490 35.25 27.24 -10.71
C THR A 490 35.36 28.64 -11.31
N SER A 491 36.36 28.87 -12.16
CA SER A 491 36.55 30.14 -12.86
C SER A 491 35.41 30.43 -13.84
N LEU A 492 34.99 29.43 -14.63
CA LEU A 492 33.85 29.54 -15.55
C LEU A 492 32.53 29.83 -14.80
N LYS A 493 32.32 29.20 -13.65
CA LYS A 493 31.15 29.42 -12.81
C LYS A 493 31.12 30.82 -12.21
N ASN A 494 32.27 31.33 -11.78
CA ASN A 494 32.40 32.71 -11.28
C ASN A 494 32.09 33.75 -12.37
N GLN A 495 32.48 33.48 -13.63
CA GLN A 495 32.11 34.32 -14.77
C GLN A 495 30.60 34.30 -15.07
N SER A 496 29.93 33.21 -14.71
CA SER A 496 28.48 33.01 -14.91
C SER A 496 27.63 33.56 -13.75
N ASN A 497 28.19 34.47 -12.92
CA ASN A 497 27.53 35.03 -11.72
C ASN A 497 27.00 33.96 -10.75
N GLY A 498 27.66 32.79 -10.67
CA GLY A 498 27.27 31.69 -9.79
C GLY A 498 26.07 30.87 -10.25
N SER A 499 25.59 31.03 -11.49
CA SER A 499 24.57 30.11 -12.03
C SER A 499 25.15 28.70 -12.21
N MET A 500 24.32 27.67 -12.01
CA MET A 500 24.72 26.29 -12.28
C MET A 500 25.11 26.13 -13.76
N LEU A 501 26.24 25.48 -13.99
CA LEU A 501 26.72 25.09 -15.31
C LEU A 501 25.88 23.91 -15.82
N ASN A 502 25.56 23.91 -17.11
CA ASN A 502 24.91 22.75 -17.75
C ASN A 502 25.93 21.72 -18.23
N TRP A 503 25.44 20.55 -18.68
CA TRP A 503 26.29 19.44 -19.12
C TRP A 503 27.25 19.85 -20.24
N ASN A 504 26.78 20.61 -21.24
CA ASN A 504 27.61 21.06 -22.37
C ASN A 504 28.74 21.99 -21.91
N GLN A 505 28.48 22.89 -20.97
CA GLN A 505 29.50 23.78 -20.41
C GLN A 505 30.57 22.99 -19.64
N LEU A 506 30.16 21.99 -18.85
CA LEU A 506 31.09 21.11 -18.16
C LEU A 506 31.98 20.35 -19.15
N GLN A 507 31.39 19.70 -20.15
CA GLN A 507 32.13 18.92 -21.14
C GLN A 507 33.09 19.79 -21.97
N ASN A 508 32.66 20.98 -22.39
CA ASN A 508 33.50 21.88 -23.18
C ASN A 508 34.73 22.37 -22.40
N GLU A 509 34.56 22.68 -21.11
CA GLU A 509 35.68 23.12 -20.28
C GLU A 509 36.68 21.97 -20.01
N ILE A 510 36.18 20.76 -19.78
CA ILE A 510 37.03 19.56 -19.65
C ILE A 510 37.84 19.34 -20.94
N ASN A 511 37.17 19.40 -22.09
CA ASN A 511 37.82 19.26 -23.40
C ASN A 511 38.86 20.37 -23.64
N SER A 512 38.57 21.60 -23.21
CA SER A 512 39.50 22.73 -23.28
C SER A 512 40.75 22.48 -22.45
N VAL A 513 40.60 22.06 -21.19
CA VAL A 513 41.73 21.73 -20.29
C VAL A 513 42.56 20.58 -20.85
N ASN A 514 41.91 19.53 -21.38
CA ASN A 514 42.60 18.42 -22.02
C ASN A 514 43.41 18.85 -23.23
N SER A 515 42.79 19.63 -24.11
CA SER A 515 43.45 20.16 -25.31
C SER A 515 44.66 21.01 -24.92
N GLU A 516 44.53 21.86 -23.91
CA GLU A 516 45.60 22.73 -23.42
C GLU A 516 46.74 21.97 -22.73
N VAL A 517 46.47 20.81 -22.11
CA VAL A 517 47.50 19.90 -21.59
C VAL A 517 48.19 19.17 -22.73
N GLN A 518 47.41 18.64 -23.67
CA GLN A 518 47.91 17.88 -24.81
C GLN A 518 48.78 18.75 -25.71
N GLU A 519 48.40 20.00 -25.95
CA GLU A 519 49.21 20.99 -26.68
C GLU A 519 50.54 21.26 -25.98
N ARG A 520 50.54 21.46 -24.65
CA ARG A 520 51.79 21.63 -23.88
C ARG A 520 52.66 20.39 -23.92
N HIS A 521 52.08 19.20 -23.79
CA HIS A 521 52.84 17.95 -23.86
C HIS A 521 53.45 17.77 -25.26
N GLN A 522 52.66 18.00 -26.30
CA GLN A 522 53.13 17.95 -27.68
C GLN A 522 54.25 18.97 -27.92
N GLN A 523 54.12 20.19 -27.40
CA GLN A 523 55.16 21.21 -27.49
C GLN A 523 56.46 20.78 -26.81
N LEU A 524 56.40 20.15 -25.63
CA LEU A 524 57.58 19.58 -24.96
C LEU A 524 58.24 18.46 -25.78
N LEU A 525 57.44 17.57 -26.39
CA LEU A 525 57.95 16.53 -27.29
C LEU A 525 58.59 17.13 -28.55
N CYS A 526 58.00 18.16 -29.14
CA CYS A 526 58.58 18.87 -30.28
C CYS A 526 59.92 19.50 -29.91
N VAL A 527 60.01 20.15 -28.74
CA VAL A 527 61.26 20.75 -28.24
C VAL A 527 62.32 19.67 -27.97
N SER A 528 61.94 18.51 -27.42
CA SER A 528 62.89 17.42 -27.19
C SER A 528 63.40 16.81 -28.50
N LEU A 529 62.53 16.65 -29.51
CA LEU A 529 62.90 16.20 -30.85
C LEU A 529 63.87 17.18 -31.53
N VAL A 530 63.62 18.49 -31.43
CA VAL A 530 64.55 19.52 -31.93
C VAL A 530 65.90 19.39 -31.23
N ASN A 531 65.92 19.28 -29.90
CA ASN A 531 67.17 19.12 -29.15
C ASN A 531 67.95 17.86 -29.55
N ASN A 532 67.28 16.72 -29.73
CA ASN A 532 67.93 15.48 -30.17
C ASN A 532 68.50 15.61 -31.58
N ALA A 533 67.73 16.17 -32.53
CA ALA A 533 68.19 16.40 -33.89
C ALA A 533 69.39 17.36 -33.96
N VAL A 534 69.41 18.39 -33.10
CA VAL A 534 70.53 19.33 -32.98
C VAL A 534 71.80 18.64 -32.45
N MET A 535 71.66 17.77 -31.45
CA MET A 535 72.76 16.99 -30.89
C MET A 535 73.33 15.98 -31.89
N GLU A 536 72.46 15.26 -32.60
CA GLU A 536 72.85 14.25 -33.60
C GLU A 536 73.35 14.87 -34.92
N GLY A 537 73.06 16.16 -35.15
CA GLY A 537 73.38 16.85 -36.40
C GLY A 537 72.48 16.46 -37.56
N ASP A 538 71.31 15.88 -37.30
CA ASP A 538 70.38 15.42 -38.33
C ASP A 538 69.44 16.54 -38.79
N ILE A 539 69.70 17.02 -40.00
CA ILE A 539 68.96 18.10 -40.65
C ILE A 539 67.53 17.68 -41.02
N HIS A 540 67.30 16.40 -41.35
CA HIS A 540 65.99 15.93 -41.79
C HIS A 540 65.00 15.83 -40.64
N THR A 541 65.42 15.23 -39.52
CA THR A 541 64.60 15.21 -38.30
C THR A 541 64.41 16.62 -37.74
N LEU A 542 65.43 17.48 -37.76
CA LEU A 542 65.30 18.87 -37.35
C LEU A 542 64.22 19.62 -38.16
N LEU A 543 64.26 19.53 -39.49
CA LEU A 543 63.25 20.17 -40.34
C LEU A 543 61.85 19.60 -40.11
N SER A 544 61.74 18.29 -39.87
CA SER A 544 60.46 17.65 -39.60
C SER A 544 59.86 18.13 -38.27
N ALA A 545 60.69 18.28 -37.23
CA ALA A 545 60.28 18.77 -35.92
C ALA A 545 59.91 20.25 -35.96
N LEU A 546 60.69 21.09 -36.66
CA LEU A 546 60.40 22.52 -36.81
C LEU A 546 59.10 22.80 -37.59
N LYS A 547 58.67 21.88 -38.47
CA LYS A 547 57.41 22.02 -39.22
C LYS A 547 56.16 21.68 -38.41
N GLN A 548 56.30 21.17 -37.19
CA GLN A 548 55.16 20.84 -36.34
C GLN A 548 54.47 22.13 -35.85
N SER A 549 53.14 22.15 -35.87
CA SER A 549 52.34 23.32 -35.50
C SER A 549 52.50 23.73 -34.03
N SER A 550 52.87 22.80 -33.15
CA SER A 550 52.99 23.00 -31.70
C SER A 550 54.14 23.91 -31.24
N LEU A 551 55.05 24.30 -32.14
CA LEU A 551 56.16 25.22 -31.84
C LEU A 551 55.84 26.69 -32.16
N ASP A 552 54.64 26.98 -32.70
CA ASP A 552 54.18 28.31 -33.12
C ASP A 552 55.17 29.05 -34.06
N LEU A 553 55.86 28.30 -34.92
CA LEU A 553 56.84 28.84 -35.86
C LEU A 553 56.12 29.33 -37.12
N SER A 554 56.04 30.65 -37.30
CA SER A 554 55.34 31.28 -38.42
C SER A 554 56.09 31.29 -39.76
N SER A 555 57.37 30.88 -39.81
CA SER A 555 58.19 31.04 -41.03
C SER A 555 59.33 30.02 -41.22
N VAL A 556 59.07 28.71 -41.12
CA VAL A 556 60.14 27.71 -41.36
C VAL A 556 60.46 27.57 -42.85
N VAL A 557 61.58 28.13 -43.30
CA VAL A 557 62.10 28.00 -44.67
C VAL A 557 63.00 26.76 -44.80
N PRO A 558 62.66 25.75 -45.62
CA PRO A 558 63.45 24.51 -45.75
C PRO A 558 64.88 24.74 -46.26
N SER A 559 65.10 25.75 -47.10
CA SER A 559 66.43 26.09 -47.63
C SER A 559 67.40 26.59 -46.55
N ASN A 560 66.91 26.99 -45.38
CA ASN A 560 67.73 27.46 -44.25
C ASN A 560 68.07 26.35 -43.24
N ALA A 561 67.74 25.09 -43.52
CA ALA A 561 67.87 23.97 -42.60
C ALA A 561 69.27 23.83 -41.95
N SER A 562 70.32 23.89 -42.77
CA SER A 562 71.70 23.81 -42.30
C SER A 562 72.09 25.01 -41.42
N ARG A 563 71.49 26.17 -41.68
CA ARG A 563 71.71 27.40 -40.90
C ARG A 563 70.98 27.35 -39.56
N TYR A 564 69.77 26.81 -39.52
CA TYR A 564 69.07 26.55 -38.25
C TYR A 564 69.90 25.62 -37.37
N LEU A 565 70.38 24.49 -37.92
CA LEU A 565 71.19 23.53 -37.18
C LEU A 565 72.44 24.17 -36.58
N LEU A 566 73.21 24.92 -37.39
CA LEU A 566 74.44 25.56 -36.93
C LEU A 566 74.20 26.58 -35.81
N LEU A 567 73.17 27.42 -35.95
CA LEU A 567 72.84 28.44 -34.95
C LEU A 567 72.33 27.80 -33.65
N MET A 568 71.48 26.78 -33.76
CA MET A 568 70.98 26.02 -32.61
C MET A 568 72.10 25.29 -31.86
N GLN A 569 73.05 24.66 -32.56
CA GLN A 569 74.23 24.04 -31.95
C GLN A 569 75.11 25.07 -31.23
N ARG A 570 75.28 26.27 -31.81
CA ARG A 570 76.06 27.35 -31.20
C ARG A 570 75.41 27.84 -29.90
N VAL A 571 74.10 28.07 -29.90
CA VAL A 571 73.37 28.49 -28.69
C VAL A 571 73.42 27.38 -27.64
N GLN A 572 73.26 26.12 -28.04
CA GLN A 572 73.37 24.98 -27.14
C GLN A 572 74.75 24.91 -26.45
N GLN A 573 75.84 25.07 -27.22
CA GLN A 573 77.21 25.11 -26.67
C GLN A 573 77.44 26.29 -25.73
N GLN A 574 76.94 27.47 -26.09
CA GLN A 574 77.00 28.65 -25.22
C GLN A 574 76.27 28.42 -23.91
N ARG A 575 75.07 27.83 -23.96
CA ARG A 575 74.30 27.46 -22.76
C ARG A 575 75.04 26.44 -21.91
N ALA A 576 75.60 25.39 -22.51
CA ALA A 576 76.39 24.39 -21.81
C ALA A 576 77.60 24.99 -21.09
N GLN A 577 78.25 25.98 -21.70
CA GLN A 577 79.41 26.65 -21.12
C GLN A 577 79.02 27.60 -19.96
N VAL A 578 77.87 28.26 -20.05
CA VAL A 578 77.34 29.16 -19.01
C VAL A 578 76.77 28.37 -17.82
N SER A 579 76.02 27.29 -18.07
CA SER A 579 75.43 26.45 -17.02
C SER A 579 76.41 25.45 -16.40
N ARG A 580 77.57 25.22 -17.03
CA ARG A 580 78.51 24.12 -16.73
C ARG A 580 77.86 22.73 -16.83
N ASP A 581 76.79 22.63 -17.60
CA ASP A 581 76.10 21.37 -17.87
C ASP A 581 76.32 20.97 -19.34
N PRO A 582 77.07 19.89 -19.62
CA PRO A 582 77.28 19.41 -20.99
C PRO A 582 75.97 18.93 -21.65
N GLY A 583 74.89 18.69 -20.90
CA GLY A 583 73.57 18.31 -21.41
C GLY A 583 72.59 19.48 -21.59
N ALA A 584 73.05 20.74 -21.55
CA ALA A 584 72.15 21.89 -21.63
C ALA A 584 71.28 21.87 -22.91
N ALA A 585 69.96 21.82 -22.73
CA ALA A 585 68.97 21.82 -23.79
C ALA A 585 68.51 23.25 -24.17
N LEU A 586 68.14 23.42 -25.43
CA LEU A 586 67.47 24.60 -25.97
C LEU A 586 66.04 24.68 -25.44
N TRP A 587 65.62 25.88 -25.05
CA TRP A 587 64.24 26.16 -24.72
C TRP A 587 63.45 26.56 -25.97
N LEU A 588 62.12 26.52 -25.88
CA LEU A 588 61.24 26.91 -26.99
C LEU A 588 61.57 28.32 -27.52
N THR A 589 61.83 29.28 -26.61
CA THR A 589 62.21 30.65 -26.96
C THR A 589 63.51 30.69 -27.77
N ASP A 590 64.51 29.90 -27.39
CA ASP A 590 65.79 29.81 -28.10
C ASP A 590 65.57 29.30 -29.54
N ILE A 591 64.74 28.25 -29.68
CA ILE A 591 64.41 27.64 -30.96
C ILE A 591 63.69 28.66 -31.86
N GLN A 592 62.68 29.36 -31.33
CA GLN A 592 61.92 30.39 -32.04
C GLN A 592 62.83 31.55 -32.49
N GLU A 593 63.70 32.05 -31.60
CA GLU A 593 64.65 33.11 -31.91
C GLU A 593 65.67 32.69 -32.97
N GLN A 594 66.22 31.48 -32.92
CA GLN A 594 67.20 31.01 -33.90
C GLN A 594 66.57 30.80 -35.28
N VAL A 595 65.34 30.30 -35.36
CA VAL A 595 64.61 30.19 -36.63
C VAL A 595 64.34 31.59 -37.21
N LEU A 596 63.87 32.52 -36.39
CA LEU A 596 63.60 33.90 -36.83
C LEU A 596 64.89 34.59 -37.30
N GLY A 597 65.97 34.52 -36.50
CA GLY A 597 67.26 35.12 -36.80
C GLY A 597 67.89 34.55 -38.08
N ALA A 598 67.88 33.23 -38.25
CA ALA A 598 68.37 32.58 -39.46
C ALA A 598 67.64 33.07 -40.71
N ASN A 599 66.31 33.22 -40.64
CA ASN A 599 65.50 33.70 -41.75
C ASN A 599 65.76 35.16 -42.09
N GLN A 600 65.84 36.02 -41.07
CA GLN A 600 66.15 37.44 -41.26
C GLN A 600 67.55 37.64 -41.85
N ASP A 601 68.53 36.86 -41.39
CA ASP A 601 69.90 36.90 -41.92
C ASP A 601 69.96 36.46 -43.38
N THR A 602 69.30 35.35 -43.74
CA THR A 602 69.25 34.91 -45.14
C THR A 602 68.57 35.95 -46.02
N GLN A 603 67.49 36.58 -45.55
CA GLN A 603 66.85 37.69 -46.28
C GLN A 603 67.77 38.91 -46.44
N LYS A 604 68.55 39.27 -45.41
CA LYS A 604 69.53 40.36 -45.50
C LYS A 604 70.66 40.06 -46.50
N VAL A 605 71.13 38.81 -46.54
CA VAL A 605 72.17 38.37 -47.48
C VAL A 605 71.64 38.31 -48.92
N LEU A 606 70.39 37.90 -49.12
CA LEU A 606 69.73 37.94 -50.43
C LEU A 606 69.54 39.39 -50.93
N LYS A 607 69.06 40.29 -50.07
CA LYS A 607 68.93 41.72 -50.42
C LYS A 607 70.28 42.37 -50.75
N SER A 608 71.32 42.10 -49.97
CA SER A 608 72.65 42.68 -50.23
C SER A 608 73.34 42.10 -51.47
N SER A 609 73.04 40.84 -51.84
CA SER A 609 73.53 40.25 -53.09
C SER A 609 72.74 40.74 -54.32
N GLU A 610 71.45 41.02 -54.19
CA GLU A 610 70.64 41.72 -55.20
C GLU A 610 71.11 43.17 -55.41
N ASP A 611 71.41 43.90 -54.34
CA ASP A 611 71.97 45.26 -54.42
C ASP A 611 73.37 45.27 -55.09
N CYS A 612 74.19 44.26 -54.82
CA CYS A 612 75.54 44.12 -55.40
C CYS A 612 75.51 43.63 -56.85
N ALA A 613 74.49 42.84 -57.23
CA ALA A 613 74.23 42.45 -58.62
C ALA A 613 73.66 43.63 -59.44
N SER A 614 72.79 44.45 -58.85
CA SER A 614 72.25 45.67 -59.47
C SER A 614 73.36 46.71 -59.71
N SER A 615 74.31 46.84 -58.77
CA SER A 615 75.49 47.70 -58.91
C SER A 615 76.50 47.22 -59.99
N LYS A 616 76.42 45.97 -60.45
CA LYS A 616 77.26 45.44 -61.54
C LYS A 616 76.62 45.56 -62.93
N VAL A 617 75.34 45.93 -63.02
CA VAL A 617 74.64 46.16 -64.29
C VAL A 617 74.72 47.64 -64.73
N GLU A 618 75.16 48.55 -63.85
CA GLU A 618 75.39 49.98 -64.15
C GLU A 618 76.86 50.33 -64.48
N CYS A 619 77.72 49.35 -64.83
CA CYS A 619 79.06 49.58 -65.37
C CYS A 619 79.18 49.16 -66.83
#